data_AF-A0A5D3C9C0-F1
#
_entry.id   AF-A0A5D3C9C0-F1
#
_cell.length_a   1.000
_cell.length_b   1.000
_cell.length_c   1.000
_cell.angle_alpha   90.00
_cell.angle_beta   90.00
_cell.angle_gamma   90.00
#
_symmetry.space_group_name_H-M   'P 1'
#
loop_
_entity.id
_entity.type
_entity.pdbx_description
1 polymer ?
#
loop_
_entity_poly.entity_id
_entity_poly.type
_entity_poly.pdbx_seq_one_letter_code
_entity_poly.pdbx_strand_id
1 'polypeptide(L)'
;MKFLSHPGWRNAMIEEMTTLDDSGTWDLISRLARKKTIGCKWVFAVEVNHDGTVAQLKARLVAKGYAQINGTDYSDTFSPIAKLTSIRLFLSMATTHK
;
A
#
# COMPACT_ATOMS: atom_id res chain seq x y z
N MET A 1 0.46 8.83 -18.60
CA MET A 1 1.36 7.87 -19.29
C MET A 1 2.86 8.20 -19.19
N LYS A 2 3.27 9.40 -18.72
CA LYS A 2 4.69 9.82 -18.61
C LYS A 2 5.53 9.12 -17.52
N PHE A 3 4.91 8.37 -16.61
CA PHE A 3 5.61 7.68 -15.52
C PHE A 3 6.20 6.33 -15.95
N LEU A 4 5.60 5.67 -16.94
CA LEU A 4 6.06 4.38 -17.46
C LEU A 4 7.39 4.49 -18.24
N SER A 5 7.70 5.68 -18.76
CA SER A 5 8.96 5.94 -19.46
C SER A 5 10.15 6.14 -18.53
N HIS A 6 9.92 6.42 -17.24
CA HIS A 6 11.00 6.56 -16.27
C HIS A 6 11.30 5.19 -15.63
N PRO A 7 12.53 4.65 -15.78
CA PRO A 7 12.85 3.29 -15.34
C PRO A 7 12.62 3.09 -13.84
N GLY A 8 12.93 4.09 -13.01
CA GLY A 8 12.71 3.99 -11.57
C GLY A 8 11.24 3.89 -11.16
N TRP A 9 10.32 4.58 -11.87
CA TRP A 9 8.88 4.48 -11.57
C TRP A 9 8.31 3.16 -12.06
N ARG A 10 8.79 2.68 -13.22
CA ARG A 10 8.43 1.35 -13.74
C ARG A 10 8.87 0.24 -12.79
N ASN A 11 10.09 0.30 -12.26
CA ASN A 11 10.59 -0.69 -11.31
C ASN A 11 9.75 -0.70 -10.02
N ALA A 12 9.41 0.47 -9.47
CA ALA A 12 8.56 0.56 -8.30
C ALA A 12 7.16 -0.06 -8.53
N MET A 13 6.59 0.07 -9.73
CA MET A 13 5.31 -0.56 -10.07
C MET A 13 5.42 -2.08 -10.19
N ILE A 14 6.54 -2.59 -10.73
CA ILE A 14 6.80 -4.04 -10.83
C ILE A 14 7.00 -4.63 -9.43
N GLU A 15 7.75 -3.96 -8.56
CA GLU A 15 7.98 -4.38 -7.18
C GLU A 15 6.65 -4.49 -6.40
N GLU A 16 5.77 -3.49 -6.52
CA GLU A 16 4.43 -3.54 -5.93
C GLU A 16 3.60 -4.70 -6.48
N MET A 17 3.60 -4.92 -7.80
CA MET A 17 2.85 -6.02 -8.41
C MET A 17 3.34 -7.38 -7.93
N THR A 18 4.67 -7.53 -7.81
CA THR A 18 5.31 -8.75 -7.30
C THR A 18 4.94 -8.97 -5.84
N THR A 19 5.00 -7.91 -5.02
CA THR A 19 4.61 -7.98 -3.59
C THR A 19 3.14 -8.38 -3.42
N LEU A 20 2.25 -7.87 -4.28
CA LEU A 20 0.83 -8.25 -4.26
C LEU A 20 0.63 -9.73 -4.62
N ASP A 21 1.35 -10.22 -5.62
CA ASP A 21 1.32 -11.64 -6.03
C ASP A 21 1.84 -12.54 -4.89
N ASP A 22 3.00 -12.20 -4.32
CA ASP A 22 3.65 -12.93 -3.24
C ASP A 22 2.80 -12.97 -1.96
N SER A 23 1.96 -11.95 -1.74
CA SER A 23 1.09 -11.91 -0.55
C SER A 23 0.01 -12.98 -0.56
N GLY A 24 -0.33 -13.55 -1.74
CA GLY A 24 -1.42 -14.50 -1.89
C GLY A 24 -2.79 -13.95 -1.46
N THR A 25 -2.94 -12.63 -1.39
CA THR A 25 -4.18 -11.99 -0.90
C THR A 25 -5.19 -11.68 -2.01
N TRP A 26 -4.87 -11.96 -3.28
CA TRP A 26 -5.69 -11.62 -4.44
C TRP A 26 -5.72 -12.77 -5.45
N ASP A 27 -6.89 -13.00 -6.05
CA ASP A 27 -7.05 -13.90 -7.19
C ASP A 27 -7.54 -13.11 -8.41
N LEU A 28 -6.93 -13.39 -9.56
CA LEU A 28 -7.38 -12.82 -10.83
C LEU A 28 -8.62 -13.58 -11.32
N ILE A 29 -9.81 -13.04 -11.04
CA ILE A 29 -11.08 -13.60 -11.50
C ILE A 29 -11.57 -12.93 -12.79
N SER A 30 -12.32 -13.69 -13.60
CA SER A 30 -13.05 -13.12 -14.72
C SER A 30 -14.12 -12.14 -14.23
N ARG A 31 -14.39 -11.10 -15.02
CA ARG A 31 -15.36 -10.07 -14.64
C ARG A 31 -16.76 -10.69 -14.55
N LEU A 32 -17.31 -10.74 -13.34
CA LEU A 32 -18.67 -11.20 -13.09
C LEU A 32 -19.68 -10.33 -13.85
N ALA A 33 -20.53 -10.96 -14.66
CA ALA A 33 -21.62 -10.27 -15.32
C ALA A 33 -22.53 -9.63 -14.27
N ARG A 34 -22.83 -8.33 -14.44
CA ARG A 34 -23.71 -7.51 -13.58
C ARG A 34 -23.14 -7.00 -12.25
N LYS A 35 -21.90 -7.30 -11.87
CA LYS A 35 -21.26 -6.66 -10.70
C LYS A 35 -20.49 -5.40 -11.12
N LYS A 36 -20.68 -4.30 -10.39
CA LYS A 36 -19.89 -3.07 -10.58
C LYS A 36 -18.49 -3.29 -10.02
N THR A 37 -17.48 -3.29 -10.87
CA THR A 37 -16.08 -3.43 -10.45
C THR A 37 -15.59 -2.14 -9.82
N ILE A 38 -14.91 -2.25 -8.66
CA ILE A 38 -14.17 -1.14 -8.08
C ILE A 38 -12.91 -0.90 -8.91
N GLY A 39 -12.75 0.31 -9.43
CA GLY A 39 -11.53 0.68 -10.14
C GLY A 39 -10.35 0.84 -9.17
N CYS A 40 -9.13 0.70 -9.67
CA CYS A 40 -7.91 1.02 -8.94
C CYS A 40 -7.20 2.24 -9.54
N LYS A 41 -6.21 2.77 -8.83
CA LYS A 41 -5.29 3.81 -9.31
C LYS A 41 -3.90 3.59 -8.73
N TRP A 42 -2.89 4.06 -9.47
CA TRP A 42 -1.53 4.16 -8.95
C TRP A 42 -1.35 5.42 -8.12
N VAL A 43 -0.74 5.27 -6.95
CA VAL A 43 -0.29 6.35 -6.07
C VAL A 43 1.23 6.32 -6.04
N PHE A 44 1.85 7.47 -6.26
CA PHE A 44 3.30 7.61 -6.33
C PHE A 44 3.79 8.48 -5.17
N ALA A 45 4.87 8.06 -4.54
CA ALA A 45 5.54 8.79 -3.48
C ALA A 45 7.05 8.73 -3.69
N VAL A 46 7.74 9.83 -3.39
CA VAL A 46 9.20 9.90 -3.37
C VAL A 46 9.62 9.92 -1.91
N GLU A 47 10.40 8.94 -1.52
CA GLU A 47 11.07 8.92 -0.22
C GLU A 47 12.41 9.64 -0.37
N VAL A 48 12.68 10.57 0.54
CA VAL A 48 13.90 11.38 0.54
C VAL A 48 14.71 11.06 1.80
N ASN A 49 16.03 11.03 1.64
CA ASN A 49 16.98 10.91 2.72
C ASN A 49 17.02 12.21 3.55
N HIS A 50 17.67 12.16 4.72
CA HIS A 50 17.80 13.33 5.60
C HIS A 50 18.60 14.48 4.97
N ASP A 51 19.45 14.16 3.99
CA ASP A 51 20.22 15.12 3.18
C ASP A 51 19.41 15.70 1.99
N GLY A 52 18.16 15.30 1.82
CA GLY A 52 17.27 15.75 0.75
C GLY A 52 17.46 14.99 -0.57
N THR A 53 18.36 14.00 -0.65
CA THR A 53 18.51 13.16 -1.84
C THR A 53 17.36 12.16 -1.96
N VAL A 54 17.06 11.71 -3.19
CA VAL A 54 16.02 10.70 -3.41
C VAL A 54 16.51 9.35 -2.89
N ALA A 55 15.85 8.83 -1.85
CA ALA A 55 16.12 7.53 -1.27
C ALA A 55 15.45 6.41 -2.08
N GLN A 56 14.15 6.58 -2.36
CA GLN A 56 13.37 5.56 -3.06
C GLN A 56 12.16 6.16 -3.78
N LEU A 57 11.81 5.59 -4.93
CA LEU A 57 10.53 5.83 -5.58
C LEU A 57 9.57 4.72 -5.17
N LYS A 58 8.42 5.08 -4.60
CA LYS A 58 7.38 4.14 -4.17
C LYS A 58 6.15 4.29 -5.06
N ALA A 59 5.68 3.19 -5.62
CA ALA A 59 4.40 3.11 -6.33
C ALA A 59 3.50 2.15 -5.57
N ARG A 60 2.23 2.52 -5.37
CA ARG A 60 1.23 1.68 -4.71
C ARG A 60 -0.01 1.56 -5.59
N LEU A 61 -0.54 0.35 -5.72
CA LEU A 61 -1.79 0.11 -6.42
C LEU A 61 -2.95 0.12 -5.41
N VAL A 62 -3.82 1.12 -5.48
CA VAL A 62 -4.86 1.33 -4.47
C VAL A 62 -6.24 1.30 -5.11
N ALA A 63 -7.18 0.61 -4.46
CA ALA A 63 -8.59 0.65 -4.84
C ALA A 63 -9.17 2.06 -4.68
N LYS A 64 -10.14 2.42 -5.52
CA LYS A 64 -10.88 3.68 -5.40
C LYS A 64 -11.86 3.56 -4.24
N GLY A 65 -11.37 3.77 -3.01
CA GLY A 65 -12.13 3.59 -1.77
C GLY A 65 -13.45 4.36 -1.70
N TYR A 66 -13.54 5.54 -2.33
CA TYR A 66 -14.79 6.32 -2.40
C TYR A 66 -15.92 5.61 -3.15
N ALA A 67 -15.60 4.60 -3.96
CA ALA A 67 -16.57 3.80 -4.69
C ALA A 67 -16.93 2.48 -3.98
N GLN A 68 -16.28 2.16 -2.85
CA GLN A 68 -16.51 0.94 -2.08
C GLN A 68 -17.74 1.08 -1.17
N ILE A 69 -18.53 0.02 -1.08
CA ILE A 69 -19.72 -0.05 -0.22
C ILE A 69 -19.47 -1.12 0.87
N ASN A 70 -19.62 -0.72 2.14
CA ASN A 70 -19.52 -1.65 3.27
C ASN A 70 -20.57 -2.79 3.16
N GLY A 71 -20.17 -4.03 3.44
CA GLY A 71 -20.99 -5.22 3.29
C GLY A 71 -21.16 -5.72 1.85
N THR A 72 -20.67 -4.98 0.85
CA THR A 72 -20.66 -5.40 -0.57
C THR A 72 -19.24 -5.61 -1.10
N ASP A 73 -18.36 -4.64 -0.88
CA ASP A 73 -16.99 -4.61 -1.39
C ASP A 73 -15.93 -4.88 -0.31
N TYR A 74 -16.27 -4.65 0.96
CA TYR A 74 -15.44 -5.02 2.11
C TYR A 74 -16.34 -5.31 3.33
N SER A 75 -15.86 -6.16 4.24
CA SER A 75 -16.53 -6.49 5.51
C SER A 75 -15.96 -5.72 6.70
N ASP A 76 -14.66 -5.45 6.68
CA ASP A 76 -13.93 -4.89 7.81
C ASP A 76 -13.04 -3.72 7.40
N THR A 77 -13.01 -2.69 8.24
CA THR A 77 -12.11 -1.54 8.06
C THR A 77 -10.82 -1.80 8.82
N PHE A 78 -9.68 -1.86 8.11
CA PHE A 78 -8.38 -1.94 8.75
C PHE A 78 -7.99 -0.56 9.30
N SER A 79 -8.20 -0.31 10.59
CA SER A 79 -7.66 0.87 11.25
C SER A 79 -6.23 0.60 11.72
N PRO A 80 -5.24 1.44 11.36
CA PRO A 80 -3.88 1.32 11.88
C PRO A 80 -3.86 1.78 13.35
N ILE A 81 -4.31 0.91 14.25
CA ILE A 81 -4.20 1.13 15.68
C ILE A 81 -2.83 0.60 16.12
N ALA A 82 -2.01 1.49 16.67
CA ALA A 82 -0.74 1.09 17.26
C ALA A 82 -0.99 -0.01 18.30
N LYS A 83 -0.36 -1.17 18.13
CA LYS A 83 -0.49 -2.27 19.09
C LYS A 83 0.08 -1.83 20.42
N LEU A 84 -0.69 -2.00 21.50
CA LEU A 84 -0.28 -1.63 22.85
C LEU A 84 1.03 -2.31 23.27
N THR A 85 1.31 -3.51 22.74
CA THR A 85 2.57 -4.23 22.92
C THR A 85 3.76 -3.46 22.35
N SER A 86 3.63 -2.92 21.13
CA SER A 86 4.66 -2.08 20.50
C SER A 86 4.90 -0.80 21.29
N ILE A 87 3.84 -0.16 21.80
CA ILE A 87 3.94 1.05 22.64
C ILE A 87 4.68 0.74 23.95
N ARG A 88 4.32 -0.35 24.63
CA ARG A 88 4.97 -0.79 25.88
C ARG A 88 6.45 -1.13 25.68
N LEU A 89 6.78 -1.82 24.59
CA LEU A 89 8.18 -2.13 24.26
C LEU A 89 9.00 -0.86 24.05
N PHE A 90 8.46 0.11 23.31
CA PHE A 90 9.13 1.40 23.08
C PHE A 90 9.38 2.17 24.39
N LEU A 91 8.36 2.26 25.26
CA LEU A 91 8.50 2.87 26.59
C LEU A 91 9.55 2.17 27.45
N SER A 92 9.57 0.83 27.44
CA SER A 92 10.56 0.05 28.19
C SER A 92 11.99 0.29 27.71
N MET A 93 12.20 0.44 26.40
CA MET A 93 13.53 0.76 25.87
C MET A 93 13.98 2.16 26.27
N ALA A 94 13.08 3.15 26.22
CA ALA A 94 13.36 4.52 26.62
C ALA A 94 13.71 4.67 28.11
N THR A 95 13.17 3.81 28.99
CA THR A 95 13.50 3.81 30.42
C THR A 95 14.77 3.04 30.75
N THR A 96 15.18 2.10 29.89
CA THR A 96 16.38 1.27 30.10
C THR A 96 17.65 1.94 29.58
N HIS A 97 17.54 2.79 28.56
CA HIS A 97 18.68 3.54 28.01
C HIS A 97 18.85 4.89 28.75
N LYS A 98 19.61 4.88 29.86
CA LYS A 98 20.14 6.10 30.50
C LYS A 98 21.45 6.53 29.85
#